data_AF-A0A8R7TL20-F1
#
_entry.id   AF-A0A8R7TL20-F1
#
_cell.length_a   1.000
_cell.length_b   1.000
_cell.length_c   1.000
_cell.angle_alpha   90.00
_cell.angle_beta   90.00
_cell.angle_gamma   90.00
#
_symmetry.space_group_name_H-M   'P 1'
#
loop_
_entity.id
_entity.type
_entity.pdbx_description
1 polymer ?
#
loop_
_entity_poly.entity_id
_entity_poly.type
_entity_poly.pdbx_seq_one_letter_code
_entity_poly.pdbx_strand_id
1 'polypeptide(L)' 'VTGVGKYLEEKNPNAKIYGVEPAAQANILNGGKPRPHLITANGVGLKPDLLDMGIMEKVLEVRNQ' A
#
# COMPACT_ATOMS: atom_id res chain seq x y z
N VAL A 1 -4.22 -5.53 -4.16
CA VAL A 1 -4.96 -5.08 -2.94
C VAL A 1 -6.41 -4.75 -3.27
N THR A 2 -6.71 -3.74 -4.11
CA THR A 2 -8.07 -3.28 -4.45
C THR A 2 -9.13 -4.38 -4.62
N GLY A 3 -8.95 -5.31 -5.57
CA GLY A 3 -9.97 -6.32 -5.87
C GLY A 3 -10.26 -7.27 -4.70
N VAL A 4 -9.21 -7.77 -4.04
CA VAL A 4 -9.36 -8.62 -2.85
C VAL A 4 -9.97 -7.83 -1.70
N GLY A 5 -9.56 -6.58 -1.50
CA GLY A 5 -10.08 -5.72 -0.45
C GLY A 5 -11.59 -5.50 -0.58
N LYS A 6 -12.07 -5.16 -1.78
CA LYS A 6 -13.51 -5.01 -2.06
C LYS A 6 -14.30 -6.27 -1.74
N TYR A 7 -13.80 -7.42 -2.18
CA TYR A 7 -14.44 -8.70 -1.88
C TYR A 7 -14.49 -8.99 -0.36
N LEU A 8 -13.41 -8.69 0.37
CA LEU A 8 -13.37 -8.93 1.82
C LEU A 8 -14.32 -8.00 2.57
N GLU A 9 -14.42 -6.72 2.20
CA GLU A 9 -15.38 -5.78 2.78
C GLU A 9 -16.83 -6.22 2.56
N GLU A 10 -17.16 -6.72 1.36
CA GLU A 10 -18.48 -7.27 1.05
C GLU A 10 -18.84 -8.49 1.92
N LYS A 11 -17.85 -9.31 2.31
CA LYS A 11 -18.07 -10.50 3.15
C LYS A 11 -18.05 -10.20 4.64
N ASN A 12 -17.22 -9.27 5.06
CA ASN A 12 -17.10 -8.84 6.44
C ASN A 12 -16.71 -7.36 6.48
N PRO A 13 -17.66 -6.45 6.76
CA PRO A 13 -17.37 -5.03 6.88
C PRO A 13 -16.35 -4.66 7.96
N ASN A 14 -16.05 -5.58 8.90
CA ASN A 14 -15.03 -5.39 9.93
C ASN A 14 -13.64 -5.88 9.51
N ALA A 15 -13.48 -6.41 8.29
CA ALA A 15 -12.19 -6.83 7.77
C ALA A 15 -11.26 -5.62 7.64
N LYS A 16 -10.12 -5.67 8.31
CA LYS A 16 -9.11 -4.61 8.27
C LYS A 16 -8.11 -4.90 7.16
N ILE A 17 -7.96 -3.95 6.24
CA ILE A 17 -7.07 -4.08 5.09
C ILE A 17 -5.95 -3.05 5.25
N TYR A 18 -4.72 -3.53 5.13
CA TYR A 18 -3.52 -2.72 5.29
C TYR A 18 -2.64 -2.82 4.03
N GLY A 19 -2.26 -1.65 3.50
CA GLY A 19 -1.23 -1.57 2.48
C GLY A 19 0.16 -1.72 3.10
N VAL A 20 1.16 -2.08 2.29
CA VAL A 20 2.56 -2.13 2.71
C VAL A 20 3.43 -1.48 1.66
N GLU A 21 4.30 -0.56 2.07
CA GLU A 21 5.26 0.09 1.20
C GLU A 21 6.64 0.25 1.87
N PRO A 22 7.70 0.52 1.09
CA PRO A 22 9.03 0.74 1.64
C PRO A 22 9.09 1.97 2.54
N ALA A 23 9.82 1.86 3.65
CA ALA A 23 10.16 2.96 4.53
C ALA A 23 11.27 3.87 3.92
N ALA A 24 11.81 4.79 4.72
CA ALA A 24 12.96 5.63 4.37
C ALA A 24 12.71 6.67 3.25
N GLN A 25 11.51 7.26 3.26
CA GLN A 25 11.03 8.33 2.36
C GLN A 25 10.65 7.86 0.95
N ALA A 26 10.82 6.57 0.62
CA ALA A 26 10.31 5.93 -0.60
C ALA A 26 8.83 5.48 -0.47
N ASN A 27 8.08 6.15 0.40
CA ASN A 27 6.73 5.83 0.84
C ASN A 27 5.71 6.73 0.12
N ILE A 28 5.54 6.54 -1.19
CA ILE A 28 4.69 7.39 -2.06
C ILE A 28 3.25 7.47 -1.55
N LEU A 29 2.71 6.37 -1.05
CA LEU A 29 1.32 6.31 -0.60
C LEU A 29 1.10 7.09 0.71
N ASN A 30 2.17 7.27 1.50
CA ASN A 30 2.22 8.11 2.70
C ASN A 30 2.81 9.52 2.43
N GLY A 31 2.90 9.97 1.18
CA GLY A 31 3.33 11.33 0.83
C GLY A 31 4.85 11.53 0.71
N GLY A 32 5.62 10.45 0.71
CA GLY A 32 7.04 10.45 0.39
C GLY A 32 7.34 10.79 -1.07
N LYS A 33 8.62 10.68 -1.44
CA LYS A 33 9.10 10.93 -2.80
C LYS A 33 9.65 9.65 -3.42
N PRO A 34 9.63 9.51 -4.75
CA PRO A 34 10.20 8.33 -5.40
C PRO A 34 11.68 8.25 -5.07
N ARG A 35 12.10 7.15 -4.44
CA ARG A 35 13.50 6.89 -4.12
C ARG A 35 13.83 5.40 -4.25
N PRO A 36 15.08 5.05 -4.59
CA PRO A 36 15.52 3.67 -4.61
C PRO A 36 15.30 2.98 -3.27
N HIS A 37 14.83 1.74 -3.30
CA HIS A 37 14.73 0.84 -2.15
C HIS A 37 15.01 -0.60 -2.58
N LEU A 38 15.26 -1.47 -1.61
CA LEU A 38 15.68 -2.86 -1.86
C LEU A 38 14.51 -3.86 -1.91
N ILE A 39 13.30 -3.44 -1.54
CA ILE A 39 12.12 -4.31 -1.58
C ILE A 39 11.66 -4.44 -3.03
N THR A 40 11.60 -5.66 -3.57
CA THR A 40 11.24 -5.89 -4.96
C THR A 40 9.71 -5.95 -5.13
N ALA A 41 9.24 -5.67 -6.36
CA ALA A 41 7.84 -5.70 -6.81
C ALA A 41 6.87 -4.66 -6.21
N ASN A 42 7.10 -4.15 -5.00
CA ASN A 42 6.32 -3.05 -4.42
C ASN A 42 7.03 -1.69 -4.56
N GLY A 43 6.41 -0.61 -4.09
CA GLY A 43 7.10 0.69 -3.97
C GLY A 43 7.53 1.34 -5.28
N VAL A 44 6.85 1.06 -6.40
CA VAL A 44 7.21 1.44 -7.79
C VAL A 44 7.29 2.95 -8.10
N GLY A 45 7.39 3.83 -7.09
CA GLY A 45 7.63 5.26 -7.27
C GLY A 45 6.42 6.06 -7.77
N LEU A 46 5.25 5.43 -7.88
CA LEU A 46 4.01 6.08 -8.26
C LEU A 46 2.81 5.41 -7.60
N LYS A 47 1.69 6.13 -7.51
CA LYS A 47 0.38 5.57 -7.16
C LYS A 47 -0.31 5.09 -8.44
N PRO A 48 -0.61 3.78 -8.58
CA PRO A 48 -1.32 3.28 -9.76
C PRO A 48 -2.77 3.78 -9.81
N ASP A 49 -3.31 4.09 -10.99
CA ASP A 49 -4.70 4.55 -11.15
C ASP A 49 -5.74 3.51 -10.69
N LEU A 50 -5.40 2.22 -10.82
CA LEU A 50 -6.24 1.09 -10.39
C LEU A 50 -6.18 0.82 -8.87
N LEU A 51 -5.30 1.52 -8.13
CA LEU A 51 -5.22 1.40 -6.68
C LEU A 51 -6.28 2.26 -6.01
N ASP A 52 -7.26 1.61 -5.38
CA ASP A 52 -8.25 2.27 -4.56
C ASP A 52 -7.69 2.47 -3.15
N MET A 53 -7.41 3.71 -2.77
CA MET A 53 -6.89 4.03 -1.44
C MET A 53 -7.97 3.95 -0.36
N GLY A 54 -9.25 4.04 -0.72
CA GLY A 54 -10.36 4.01 0.23
C GLY A 54 -10.56 2.64 0.89
N ILE A 55 -10.03 1.58 0.26
CA ILE A 55 -10.14 0.20 0.74
C ILE A 55 -9.19 -0.14 1.89
N MET A 56 -8.20 0.72 2.16
CA MET A 56 -7.16 0.46 3.17
C MET A 56 -7.35 1.38 4.36
N GLU A 57 -7.27 0.82 5.57
CA GLU A 57 -7.31 1.62 6.81
C GLU A 57 -6.02 2.44 6.98
N LYS A 58 -4.88 1.87 6.59
CA LYS A 58 -3.57 2.54 6.54
C LYS A 58 -2.61 1.81 5.60
N VAL A 59 -1.56 2.52 5.20
CA VAL A 59 -0.40 1.94 4.52
C VAL A 59 0.76 1.89 5.51
N LEU A 60 1.24 0.69 5.80
CA LEU A 60 2.35 0.44 6.71
C LEU A 60 3.69 0.58 5.99
N GLU A 61 4.64 1.25 6.64
CA GLU A 61 6.01 1.36 6.17
C GLU A 61 6.87 0.21 6.70
N VAL A 62 7.62 -0.46 5.82
CA VAL A 62 8.52 -1.56 6.19
C VAL A 62 9.94 -1.32 5.68
N ARG A 63 10.92 -1.74 6.49
CA ARG A 63 12.35 -1.69 6.12
C ARG A 63 12.81 -3.05 5.64
N ASN A 64 13.77 -3.08 4.72
CA ASN A 64 14.54 -4.28 4.44
C ASN A 64 15.46 -4.59 5.64
N GLN A 65 15.87 -5.86 5.79
CA GLN A 65 16.90 -6.26 6.75
C GLN A 65 18.29 -5.78 6.31
#